data_AF-A0A2E8XWA6-F1
#
_entry.id   AF-A0A2E8XWA6-F1
#
_cell.length_a   1.000
_cell.length_b   1.000
_cell.length_c   1.000
_cell.angle_alpha   90.00
_cell.angle_beta   90.00
_cell.angle_gamma   90.00
#
_symmetry.space_group_name_H-M   'P 1'
#
loop_
_entity.id
_entity.type
_entity.pdbx_description
1 polymer ?
#
loop_
_entity_poly.entity_id
_entity_poly.type
_entity_poly.pdbx_seq_one_letter_code
_entity_poly.pdbx_strand_id
1 'polypeptide(L)'
;MIIIMLLISISLHALSLQEVYDNADSFGEYDKYLILSNDTIYTGGLGLYEGKTFIDCNGSIINLQDGNGIWVYGDENNTTNLDIQECIITNSLYFGLSYSGESNGNIINCNLVNTNFGLKLFDNANISVNNSIFSSNNSMGIAIYTENPILNISYSLFWNNEDNHLENCPG
;
A
#
# COMPACT_ATOMS: atom_id res chain seq x y z
N MET A 1 28.70 1.34 -48.89
CA MET A 1 28.09 2.22 -47.88
C MET A 1 27.07 1.38 -47.13
N ILE A 2 27.45 0.81 -45.98
CA ILE A 2 26.60 -0.07 -45.19
C ILE A 2 25.89 0.80 -44.16
N ILE A 3 24.55 0.83 -44.23
CA ILE A 3 23.70 1.51 -43.27
C ILE A 3 23.39 0.51 -42.16
N ILE A 4 24.01 0.67 -40.99
CA ILE A 4 23.68 -0.08 -39.78
C ILE A 4 22.47 0.62 -39.16
N MET A 5 21.31 -0.03 -39.22
CA MET A 5 20.09 0.42 -38.58
C MET A 5 20.11 -0.05 -37.12
N LEU A 6 20.43 0.88 -36.21
CA LEU A 6 20.41 0.63 -34.77
C LEU A 6 18.94 0.57 -34.31
N LEU A 7 18.42 -0.64 -34.12
CA LEU A 7 17.12 -0.85 -33.47
C LEU A 7 17.32 -0.65 -31.96
N ILE A 8 17.02 0.55 -31.48
CA ILE A 8 16.93 0.84 -30.05
C ILE A 8 15.64 0.17 -29.55
N SER A 9 15.77 -1.00 -28.93
CA SER A 9 14.69 -1.62 -28.17
C SER A 9 14.46 -0.75 -26.93
N ILE A 10 13.49 0.17 -27.00
CA ILE A 10 12.99 0.87 -25.81
C ILE A 10 12.24 -0.18 -25.00
N SER A 11 12.92 -0.76 -24.02
CA SER A 11 12.27 -1.56 -23.00
C SER A 11 11.41 -0.62 -22.15
N LEU A 12 10.11 -0.59 -22.44
CA LEU A 12 9.10 -0.04 -21.53
C LEU A 12 9.04 -0.97 -20.31
N HIS A 13 10.02 -0.86 -19.43
CA HIS A 13 9.99 -1.54 -18.15
C HIS A 13 8.94 -0.86 -17.29
N ALA A 14 8.00 -1.65 -16.75
CA ALA A 14 7.13 -1.18 -15.69
C ALA A 14 8.02 -0.77 -14.51
N LEU A 15 7.82 0.44 -13.99
CA LEU A 15 8.60 0.95 -12.87
C LEU A 15 8.10 0.28 -11.59
N SER A 16 8.98 -0.46 -10.91
CA SER A 16 8.57 -1.16 -9.69
C SER A 16 8.47 -0.20 -8.51
N LEU A 17 7.50 -0.43 -7.60
CA LEU A 17 7.39 0.37 -6.39
C LEU A 17 8.65 0.25 -5.51
N GLN A 18 9.27 -0.94 -5.47
CA GLN A 18 10.52 -1.18 -4.77
C GLN A 18 11.66 -0.30 -5.32
N GLU A 19 11.80 -0.18 -6.64
CA GLU A 19 12.84 0.65 -7.25
C GLU A 19 12.65 2.14 -6.89
N VAL A 20 11.41 2.63 -6.83
CA VAL A 20 11.14 4.00 -6.38
C VAL A 20 11.55 4.17 -4.93
N TYR A 21 11.19 3.22 -4.06
CA TYR A 21 11.55 3.24 -2.64
C TYR A 21 13.07 3.22 -2.42
N ASP A 22 13.79 2.36 -3.14
CA ASP A 22 15.23 2.22 -3.01
C ASP A 22 15.94 3.54 -3.37
N ASN A 23 15.44 4.24 -4.39
CA ASN A 23 15.98 5.52 -4.86
C ASN A 23 15.40 6.75 -4.15
N ALA A 24 14.40 6.60 -3.27
CA ALA A 24 13.79 7.74 -2.59
C ALA A 24 14.73 8.35 -1.54
N ASP A 25 14.77 9.67 -1.53
CA ASP A 25 15.45 10.47 -0.53
C ASP A 25 14.58 10.64 0.73
N SER A 26 15.20 11.08 1.81
CA SER A 26 14.49 11.51 3.02
C SER A 26 13.97 12.94 2.87
N PHE A 27 12.85 13.24 3.54
CA PHE A 27 12.31 14.59 3.60
C PHE A 27 11.49 14.80 4.88
N GLY A 28 11.75 15.90 5.59
CA GLY A 28 11.08 16.21 6.84
C GLY A 28 11.36 15.15 7.91
N GLU A 29 10.32 14.48 8.40
CA GLU A 29 10.41 13.39 9.37
C GLU A 29 10.48 12.00 8.73
N TYR A 30 10.33 11.91 7.41
CA TYR A 30 10.32 10.62 6.71
C TYR A 30 11.73 10.26 6.23
N ASP A 31 12.14 9.04 6.53
CA ASP A 31 13.38 8.43 6.04
C ASP A 31 13.31 8.14 4.54
N LYS A 32 12.09 7.86 4.05
CA LYS A 32 11.78 7.61 2.65
C LYS A 32 10.55 8.40 2.23
N TYR A 33 10.73 9.33 1.28
CA TYR A 33 9.67 10.22 0.82
C TYR A 33 9.45 10.05 -0.69
N LEU A 34 8.39 9.34 -1.06
CA LEU A 34 8.08 8.96 -2.44
C LEU A 34 6.99 9.86 -3.00
N ILE A 35 7.27 10.52 -4.14
CA ILE A 35 6.26 11.19 -4.97
C ILE A 35 6.17 10.43 -6.29
N LEU A 36 5.02 9.82 -6.58
CA LEU A 36 4.78 9.08 -7.81
C LEU A 36 4.18 9.98 -8.89
N SER A 37 4.38 9.59 -10.16
CA SER A 37 3.80 10.27 -11.30
C SER A 37 2.41 9.71 -11.62
N ASN A 38 1.44 10.60 -11.83
CA ASN A 38 0.03 10.25 -12.02
C ASN A 38 -0.29 9.51 -13.35
N ASP A 39 0.64 9.54 -14.30
CA ASP A 39 0.55 8.90 -15.61
C ASP A 39 1.23 7.53 -15.66
N THR A 40 1.71 7.05 -14.51
CA THR A 40 2.49 5.81 -14.40
C THR A 40 1.72 4.75 -13.62
N ILE A 41 1.81 3.49 -14.08
CA ILE A 41 1.40 2.31 -13.32
C ILE A 41 2.66 1.71 -12.70
N TYR A 42 2.71 1.70 -11.37
CA TYR A 42 3.78 1.10 -10.59
C TYR A 42 3.43 -0.36 -10.32
N THR A 43 4.44 -1.23 -10.36
CA THR A 43 4.24 -2.67 -10.20
C THR A 43 4.92 -3.24 -8.97
N GLY A 44 4.32 -4.28 -8.39
CA GLY A 44 4.86 -5.02 -7.25
C GLY A 44 4.52 -4.38 -5.90
N GLY A 45 4.76 -5.15 -4.83
CA GLY A 45 4.56 -4.73 -3.44
C GLY A 45 5.81 -4.09 -2.82
N LEU A 46 5.70 -3.74 -1.55
CA LEU A 46 6.78 -3.14 -0.75
C LEU A 46 6.69 -3.63 0.70
N GLY A 47 7.82 -3.97 1.30
CA GLY A 47 7.92 -4.41 2.70
C GLY A 47 8.69 -3.41 3.54
N LEU A 48 8.12 -3.01 4.68
CA LEU A 48 8.69 -2.00 5.58
C LEU A 48 8.88 -2.61 6.97
N TYR A 49 10.12 -2.58 7.46
CA TYR A 49 10.51 -3.16 8.75
C TYR A 49 10.92 -2.14 9.80
N GLU A 50 11.29 -0.93 9.39
CA GLU A 50 11.72 0.14 10.29
C GLU A 50 11.56 1.50 9.62
N GLY A 51 11.62 2.56 10.43
CA GLY A 51 11.64 3.94 9.96
C GLY A 51 10.27 4.46 9.54
N LYS A 52 10.28 5.68 8.98
CA LYS A 52 9.10 6.40 8.52
C LYS A 52 9.11 6.55 7.02
N THR A 53 8.08 6.02 6.37
CA THR A 53 7.91 6.10 4.91
C THR A 53 6.66 6.90 4.58
N PHE A 54 6.79 7.84 3.63
CA PHE A 54 5.67 8.55 3.03
C PHE A 54 5.57 8.20 1.55
N ILE A 55 4.35 7.91 1.08
CA ILE A 55 4.06 7.65 -0.34
C ILE A 55 2.90 8.54 -0.78
N ASP A 56 3.19 9.51 -1.65
CA ASP A 56 2.18 10.24 -2.39
C ASP A 56 2.08 9.66 -3.80
N CYS A 57 0.96 9.03 -4.10
CA CYS A 57 0.73 8.46 -5.42
C CYS A 57 0.32 9.52 -6.46
N ASN A 58 -0.14 10.71 -6.05
CA ASN A 58 -0.65 11.75 -6.93
C ASN A 58 -1.73 11.21 -7.92
N GLY A 59 -2.55 10.26 -7.48
CA GLY A 59 -3.57 9.60 -8.31
C GLY A 59 -3.08 8.40 -9.15
N SER A 60 -1.81 7.98 -9.02
CA SER A 60 -1.26 6.83 -9.75
C SER A 60 -1.79 5.48 -9.28
N ILE A 61 -1.58 4.46 -10.12
CA ILE A 61 -1.97 3.07 -9.84
C ILE A 61 -0.76 2.27 -9.37
N ILE A 62 -0.91 1.58 -8.25
CA ILE A 62 -0.01 0.51 -7.80
C ILE A 62 -0.70 -0.84 -8.11
N ASN A 63 -0.21 -1.52 -9.13
CA ASN A 63 -0.63 -2.87 -9.49
C ASN A 63 0.27 -3.90 -8.80
N LEU A 64 -0.27 -4.62 -7.83
CA LEU A 64 0.48 -5.55 -7.00
C LEU A 64 0.81 -6.87 -7.71
N GLN A 65 0.31 -7.10 -8.93
CA GLN A 65 0.62 -8.25 -9.79
C GLN A 65 0.43 -9.61 -9.10
N ASP A 66 -0.68 -9.76 -8.37
CA ASP A 66 -0.99 -10.92 -7.54
C ASP A 66 0.08 -11.20 -6.46
N GLY A 67 0.84 -10.17 -6.09
CA GLY A 67 1.77 -10.21 -4.97
C GLY A 67 1.08 -10.08 -3.62
N ASN A 68 1.89 -10.13 -2.55
CA ASN A 68 1.37 -10.05 -1.17
C ASN A 68 0.67 -8.73 -0.87
N GLY A 69 1.22 -7.62 -1.33
CA GLY A 69 0.76 -6.27 -1.01
C GLY A 69 1.88 -5.36 -0.54
N ILE A 70 1.50 -4.19 -0.02
CA ILE A 70 2.41 -3.34 0.76
C ILE A 70 2.18 -3.69 2.24
N TRP A 71 3.25 -4.01 2.96
CA TRP A 71 3.15 -4.41 4.35
C TRP A 71 4.16 -3.70 5.24
N VAL A 72 3.71 -3.43 6.46
CA VAL A 72 4.41 -2.72 7.51
C VAL A 72 4.47 -3.61 8.74
N TYR A 73 5.67 -3.79 9.25
CA TYR A 73 5.93 -4.50 10.48
C TYR A 73 6.93 -3.69 11.31
N GLY A 74 6.57 -3.40 12.56
CA GLY A 74 7.51 -2.88 13.55
C GLY A 74 7.64 -3.87 14.71
N ASP A 75 8.82 -3.95 15.30
CA ASP A 75 9.05 -4.77 16.48
C ASP A 75 8.91 -3.95 17.78
N GLU A 76 9.02 -4.60 18.94
CA GLU A 76 8.88 -3.97 20.26
C GLU A 76 9.87 -2.83 20.55
N ASN A 77 10.97 -2.75 19.81
CA ASN A 77 12.02 -1.75 19.96
C ASN A 77 11.97 -0.69 18.84
N ASN A 78 11.41 -1.02 17.68
CA ASN A 78 11.42 -0.20 16.49
C ASN A 78 10.01 -0.09 15.89
N THR A 79 9.37 1.06 16.11
CA THR A 79 8.11 1.39 15.45
C THR A 79 8.33 1.69 13.97
N THR A 80 7.48 1.12 13.12
CA THR A 80 7.49 1.36 11.67
C THR A 80 6.28 2.17 11.25
N ASN A 81 6.47 3.15 10.36
CA ASN A 81 5.40 4.01 9.90
C ASN A 81 5.30 4.04 8.37
N LEU A 82 4.06 3.96 7.89
CA LEU A 82 3.71 4.25 6.51
C LEU A 82 2.52 5.19 6.48
N ASP A 83 2.76 6.39 5.98
CA ASP A 83 1.72 7.31 5.54
C ASP A 83 1.60 7.23 4.01
N ILE A 84 0.39 7.02 3.52
CA ILE A 84 0.13 6.78 2.09
C ILE A 84 -1.11 7.56 1.63
N GLN A 85 -0.99 8.25 0.50
CA GLN A 85 -2.08 9.06 -0.01
C GLN A 85 -2.27 9.01 -1.53
N GLU A 86 -3.51 9.27 -1.94
CA GLU A 86 -3.91 9.46 -3.34
C GLU A 86 -3.61 8.27 -4.26
N CYS A 87 -3.60 7.05 -3.71
CA CYS A 87 -3.22 5.83 -4.43
C CYS A 87 -4.44 5.05 -4.92
N ILE A 88 -4.32 4.43 -6.10
CA ILE A 88 -5.17 3.30 -6.51
C ILE A 88 -4.36 2.02 -6.36
N ILE A 89 -4.69 1.16 -5.40
CA ILE A 89 -3.98 -0.09 -5.12
C ILE A 89 -4.85 -1.27 -5.56
N THR A 90 -4.30 -2.17 -6.40
CA THR A 90 -5.09 -3.23 -7.04
C THR A 90 -4.31 -4.53 -7.25
N ASN A 91 -5.05 -5.62 -7.49
CA ASN A 91 -4.56 -6.93 -7.94
C ASN A 91 -3.57 -7.55 -6.95
N SER A 92 -3.99 -7.72 -5.71
CA SER A 92 -3.20 -8.45 -4.72
C SER A 92 -3.76 -9.85 -4.46
N LEU A 93 -2.87 -10.78 -4.16
CA LEU A 93 -3.25 -12.13 -3.73
C LEU A 93 -3.61 -12.18 -2.25
N TYR A 94 -3.00 -11.33 -1.41
CA TYR A 94 -3.23 -11.34 0.04
C TYR A 94 -3.86 -10.04 0.55
N PHE A 95 -3.19 -8.90 0.47
CA PHE A 95 -3.73 -7.63 0.96
C PHE A 95 -3.32 -6.47 0.07
N GLY A 96 -4.10 -5.39 0.05
CA GLY A 96 -3.65 -4.14 -0.54
C GLY A 96 -2.59 -3.53 0.37
N LEU A 97 -3.00 -3.29 1.63
CA LEU A 97 -2.15 -2.81 2.72
C LEU A 97 -2.24 -3.75 3.92
N SER A 98 -1.12 -3.96 4.61
CA SER A 98 -1.08 -4.66 5.91
C SER A 98 -0.23 -3.90 6.92
N TYR A 99 -0.73 -3.74 8.14
CA TYR A 99 0.02 -3.17 9.27
C TYR A 99 0.01 -4.17 10.42
N SER A 100 1.17 -4.42 11.03
CA SER A 100 1.40 -5.43 12.06
C SER A 100 2.52 -5.03 13.02
N GLY A 101 2.62 -5.70 14.17
CA GLY A 101 3.54 -5.33 15.25
C GLY A 101 3.32 -3.90 15.77
N GLU A 102 4.40 -3.21 16.12
CA GLU A 102 4.40 -1.79 16.51
C GLU A 102 4.40 -0.90 15.25
N SER A 103 3.23 -0.63 14.68
CA SER A 103 3.13 0.15 13.45
C SER A 103 2.11 1.28 13.50
N ASN A 104 2.39 2.37 12.78
CA ASN A 104 1.51 3.54 12.69
C ASN A 104 1.32 3.95 11.23
N GLY A 105 0.22 4.63 10.92
CA GLY A 105 0.02 5.13 9.56
C GLY A 105 -1.28 5.87 9.31
N ASN A 106 -1.24 6.70 8.28
CA ASN A 106 -2.38 7.37 7.71
C ASN A 106 -2.62 6.90 6.28
N ILE A 107 -3.87 6.56 5.95
CA ILE A 107 -4.30 6.18 4.61
C ILE A 107 -5.34 7.22 4.17
N ILE A 108 -4.98 8.07 3.22
CA ILE A 108 -5.78 9.26 2.85
C ILE A 108 -6.07 9.26 1.35
N ASN A 109 -7.33 9.43 0.94
CA ASN A 109 -7.69 9.50 -0.49
C ASN A 109 -7.27 8.25 -1.30
N CYS A 110 -7.22 7.08 -0.68
CA CYS A 110 -6.78 5.86 -1.33
C CYS A 110 -7.95 4.98 -1.77
N ASN A 111 -7.81 4.34 -2.93
CA ASN A 111 -8.77 3.38 -3.47
C ASN A 111 -8.11 2.00 -3.49
N LEU A 112 -8.56 1.10 -2.61
CA LEU A 112 -8.13 -0.28 -2.53
C LEU A 112 -9.19 -1.16 -3.21
N VAL A 113 -8.88 -1.56 -4.45
CA VAL A 113 -9.85 -2.15 -5.38
C VAL A 113 -9.32 -3.46 -5.92
N ASN A 114 -10.16 -4.49 -5.98
CA ASN A 114 -9.77 -5.80 -6.52
C ASN A 114 -8.49 -6.35 -5.86
N THR A 115 -8.40 -6.20 -4.55
CA THR A 115 -7.41 -6.89 -3.71
C THR A 115 -8.09 -8.05 -3.01
N ASN A 116 -7.33 -8.95 -2.38
CA ASN A 116 -7.96 -9.98 -1.56
C ASN A 116 -8.55 -9.37 -0.27
N PHE A 117 -7.70 -8.91 0.63
CA PHE A 117 -8.08 -7.96 1.67
C PHE A 117 -7.72 -6.54 1.21
N GLY A 118 -8.56 -5.54 1.43
CA GLY A 118 -8.19 -4.14 1.19
C GLY A 118 -7.10 -3.71 2.16
N LEU A 119 -7.46 -3.61 3.44
CA LEU A 119 -6.55 -3.35 4.54
C LEU A 119 -6.64 -4.46 5.59
N LYS A 120 -5.48 -4.93 6.05
CA LYS A 120 -5.36 -5.92 7.11
C LYS A 120 -4.57 -5.36 8.28
N LEU A 121 -5.10 -5.46 9.50
CA LEU A 121 -4.45 -4.98 10.72
C LEU A 121 -4.20 -6.13 11.69
N PHE A 122 -3.04 -6.09 12.35
CA PHE A 122 -2.61 -7.03 13.39
C PHE A 122 -1.92 -6.30 14.55
N ASP A 123 -1.86 -6.97 15.70
CA ASP A 123 -1.07 -6.58 16.87
C ASP A 123 -1.32 -5.12 17.29
N ASN A 124 -0.27 -4.32 17.52
CA ASN A 124 -0.38 -2.97 18.07
C ASN A 124 -0.44 -1.89 16.97
N ALA A 125 -0.98 -2.22 15.79
CA ALA A 125 -1.12 -1.27 14.69
C ALA A 125 -2.10 -0.13 15.03
N ASN A 126 -1.69 1.12 14.81
CA ASN A 126 -2.51 2.32 15.05
C ASN A 126 -2.68 3.14 13.77
N ILE A 127 -3.84 2.99 13.14
CA ILE A 127 -4.10 3.43 11.77
C ILE A 127 -5.29 4.39 11.69
N SER A 128 -5.11 5.45 10.91
CA SER A 128 -6.18 6.36 10.49
C SER A 128 -6.48 6.16 9.02
N VAL A 129 -7.75 6.01 8.66
CA VAL A 129 -8.23 5.94 7.29
C VAL A 129 -9.20 7.09 7.04
N ASN A 130 -8.90 7.92 6.05
CA ASN A 130 -9.70 9.08 5.69
C ASN A 130 -10.01 9.10 4.19
N ASN A 131 -11.27 9.38 3.86
CA ASN A 131 -11.73 9.62 2.49
C ASN A 131 -11.27 8.55 1.48
N SER A 132 -11.34 7.28 1.88
CA SER A 132 -10.80 6.16 1.11
C SER A 132 -11.89 5.18 0.69
N ILE A 133 -11.63 4.42 -0.36
CA ILE A 133 -12.60 3.51 -0.98
C ILE A 133 -12.05 2.09 -0.92
N PHE A 134 -12.88 1.15 -0.45
CA PHE A 134 -12.58 -0.28 -0.44
C PHE A 134 -13.64 -1.00 -1.25
N SER A 135 -13.28 -1.52 -2.43
CA SER A 135 -14.30 -2.11 -3.31
C SER A 135 -13.86 -3.33 -4.10
N SER A 136 -14.82 -4.21 -4.39
CA SER A 136 -14.56 -5.42 -5.18
C SER A 136 -13.44 -6.29 -4.61
N ASN A 137 -13.24 -6.28 -3.28
CA ASN A 137 -12.21 -7.08 -2.65
C ASN A 137 -12.70 -8.51 -2.44
N ASN A 138 -11.84 -9.49 -2.73
CA ASN A 138 -12.22 -10.90 -2.84
C ASN A 138 -12.56 -11.53 -1.50
N SER A 139 -12.07 -10.99 -0.39
CA SER A 139 -12.47 -11.38 0.95
C SER A 139 -13.06 -10.20 1.71
N MET A 140 -12.24 -9.17 2.02
CA MET A 140 -12.71 -8.09 2.89
C MET A 140 -12.22 -6.72 2.48
N GLY A 141 -13.05 -5.69 2.69
CA GLY A 141 -12.61 -4.30 2.63
C GLY A 141 -11.56 -4.01 3.69
N ILE A 142 -11.90 -4.17 4.97
CA ILE A 142 -10.97 -4.09 6.09
C ILE A 142 -11.13 -5.30 7.00
N ALA A 143 -10.03 -5.88 7.44
CA ALA A 143 -10.03 -6.94 8.45
C ALA A 143 -9.06 -6.62 9.60
N ILE A 144 -9.58 -6.68 10.83
CA ILE A 144 -8.80 -6.52 12.06
C ILE A 144 -8.65 -7.90 12.70
N TYR A 145 -7.40 -8.34 12.81
CA TYR A 145 -7.00 -9.56 13.51
C TYR A 145 -6.34 -9.16 14.82
N THR A 146 -6.73 -9.80 15.92
CA THR A 146 -6.39 -9.43 17.32
C THR A 146 -7.19 -8.23 17.87
N GLU A 147 -7.16 -8.07 19.20
CA GLU A 147 -7.94 -7.04 19.93
C GLU A 147 -7.17 -5.72 20.14
N ASN A 148 -5.90 -5.69 19.75
CA ASN A 148 -5.00 -4.58 20.01
C ASN A 148 -5.00 -3.46 18.93
N PRO A 149 -5.31 -3.70 17.64
CA PRO A 149 -5.21 -2.64 16.65
C PRO A 149 -6.19 -1.50 16.93
N ILE A 150 -5.72 -0.27 16.78
CA ILE A 150 -6.55 0.93 16.83
C ILE A 150 -6.80 1.37 15.39
N LEU A 151 -8.08 1.46 15.01
CA LEU A 151 -8.48 1.91 13.69
C LEU A 151 -9.52 3.04 13.77
N ASN A 152 -9.16 4.20 13.23
CA ASN A 152 -10.08 5.33 13.06
C ASN A 152 -10.45 5.50 11.59
N ILE A 153 -11.73 5.37 11.23
CA ILE A 153 -12.19 5.51 9.85
C ILE A 153 -13.12 6.72 9.73
N SER A 154 -12.91 7.55 8.71
CA SER A 154 -13.75 8.71 8.44
C SER A 154 -13.93 8.95 6.94
N TYR A 155 -15.15 9.29 6.52
CA TYR A 155 -15.50 9.60 5.12
C TYR A 155 -15.16 8.50 4.10
N SER A 156 -15.08 7.24 4.52
CA SER A 156 -14.70 6.11 3.65
C SER A 156 -15.92 5.33 3.16
N LEU A 157 -15.79 4.73 1.97
CA LEU A 157 -16.85 3.97 1.32
C LEU A 157 -16.45 2.52 1.08
N PHE A 158 -17.44 1.62 1.16
CA PHE A 158 -17.28 0.19 0.98
C PHE A 158 -18.39 -0.33 0.06
N TRP A 159 -18.04 -1.04 -1.01
CA TRP A 159 -19.04 -1.70 -1.86
C TRP A 159 -18.47 -2.90 -2.63
N ASN A 160 -19.32 -3.89 -2.92
CA ASN A 160 -18.99 -5.10 -3.69
C ASN A 160 -17.79 -5.91 -3.16
N ASN A 161 -17.37 -5.72 -1.92
CA ASN A 161 -16.47 -6.66 -1.27
C ASN A 161 -17.24 -7.94 -0.93
N GLU A 162 -16.57 -9.08 -0.78
CA GLU A 162 -17.22 -10.27 -0.19
C GLU A 162 -17.77 -9.93 1.21
N ASP A 163 -16.98 -9.24 2.04
CA ASP A 163 -17.44 -8.54 3.24
C ASP A 163 -16.82 -7.14 3.37
N ASN A 164 -17.53 -6.18 3.97
CA ASN A 164 -17.00 -4.81 4.10
C ASN A 164 -16.03 -4.66 5.27
N HIS A 165 -16.34 -5.28 6.41
CA HIS A 165 -15.59 -5.15 7.66
C HIS A 165 -15.63 -6.48 8.40
N LEU A 166 -14.49 -6.90 8.96
CA LEU A 166 -14.43 -7.92 9.99
C LEU A 166 -13.72 -7.39 11.22
N GLU A 167 -14.44 -7.45 12.31
CA GLU A 167 -13.91 -7.27 13.65
C GLU A 167 -13.86 -8.65 14.31
N ASN A 168 -12.66 -9.10 14.65
CA ASN A 168 -12.41 -10.20 15.58
C ASN A 168 -12.65 -11.64 15.05
N CYS A 169 -11.65 -12.19 14.36
CA CYS A 169 -11.42 -13.65 14.37
C CYS A 169 -10.17 -13.96 15.23
N PRO A 170 -10.26 -14.87 16.23
CA PRO A 170 -9.07 -15.45 16.82
C PRO A 170 -8.32 -16.22 15.72
N GLY A 171 -7.07 -15.81 15.46
CA GLY A 171 -6.16 -16.56 14.61
C GLY A 171 -5.87 -17.94 15.17
#